data_AF-A0A0B4GU95-F1
#
_entry.id   AF-A0A0B4GU95-F1
#
_cell.length_a   1.000
_cell.length_b   1.000
_cell.length_c   1.000
_cell.angle_alpha   90.00
_cell.angle_beta   90.00
_cell.angle_gamma   90.00
#
_symmetry.space_group_name_H-M   'P 1'
#
loop_
_entity.id
_entity.type
_entity.pdbx_description
1 polymer ?
#
loop_
_entity_poly.entity_id
_entity_poly.type
_entity_poly.pdbx_seq_one_letter_code
_entity_poly.pdbx_strand_id
1 'polypeptide(L)' 'MALRQSYERREIYEIRWINGQDNPADAMTKVSPNHTLETFIDSNKATIRVEGWVKRGPKATTDAPKTTTSVA' A
#
# COMPACT_ATOMS: atom_id res chain seq x y z
N MET A 1 12.31 12.04 -5.34
CA MET A 1 11.75 11.00 -6.25
C MET A 1 12.24 9.64 -5.79
N ALA A 2 11.44 8.88 -5.03
CA ALA A 2 11.87 7.59 -4.46
C ALA A 2 10.95 6.42 -4.85
N LEU A 3 9.64 6.66 -4.98
CA LEU A 3 8.65 5.59 -5.14
C LEU A 3 8.83 4.75 -6.41
N ARG A 4 9.11 5.39 -7.56
CA ARG A 4 9.38 4.67 -8.82
C ARG A 4 10.65 3.82 -8.74
N GLN A 5 11.72 4.36 -8.18
CA GLN A 5 12.99 3.63 -8.03
C GLN A 5 12.83 2.44 -7.08
N SER A 6 12.17 2.63 -5.93
CA SER A 6 11.89 1.55 -5.00
C SER A 6 10.93 0.50 -5.56
N TYR A 7 10.00 0.89 -6.44
CA TYR A 7 9.20 -0.06 -7.20
C TYR A 7 10.09 -0.86 -8.18
N GLU A 8 10.92 -0.22 -8.98
CA GLU A 8 11.82 -0.90 -9.93
C GLU A 8 12.79 -1.86 -9.21
N ARG A 9 13.37 -1.43 -8.08
CA ARG A 9 14.23 -2.23 -7.20
C ARG A 9 13.52 -3.33 -6.42
N ARG A 10 12.17 -3.41 -6.48
CA ARG A 10 11.34 -4.34 -5.70
C ARG A 10 11.45 -4.15 -4.18
N GLU A 11 11.83 -2.96 -3.73
CA GLU A 11 11.81 -2.57 -2.32
C GLU A 11 10.37 -2.34 -1.82
N ILE A 12 9.46 -1.96 -2.73
CA ILE A 12 8.02 -1.82 -2.44
C ILE A 12 7.26 -2.96 -3.10
N TYR A 13 6.57 -3.75 -2.28
CA TYR A 13 5.79 -4.92 -2.69
C TYR A 13 4.28 -4.65 -2.76
N GLU A 14 3.81 -3.73 -1.91
CA GLU A 14 2.40 -3.40 -1.76
C GLU A 14 2.23 -1.90 -1.56
N ILE A 15 1.26 -1.32 -2.25
CA ILE A 15 0.87 0.08 -2.12
C ILE A 15 -0.62 0.09 -1.80
N ARG A 16 -1.01 0.79 -0.74
CA ARG A 16 -2.40 1.01 -0.34
C ARG A 16 -2.71 2.50 -0.42
N TRP A 17 -3.80 2.84 -1.07
CA TRP A 17 -4.35 4.19 -1.06
C TRP A 17 -5.28 4.33 0.13
N ILE A 18 -5.04 5.37 0.92
CA ILE A 18 -5.79 5.69 2.13
C ILE A 18 -6.69 6.88 1.83
N ASN A 19 -7.94 6.82 2.28
CA ASN A 19 -8.85 7.96 2.18
C ASN A 19 -8.25 9.16 2.94
N GLY A 20 -8.24 10.33 2.32
CA GLY A 20 -7.62 11.53 2.91
C GLY A 20 -8.21 11.94 4.26
N GLN A 21 -9.50 11.69 4.52
CA GLN A 21 -10.14 11.98 5.81
C GLN A 21 -9.66 11.04 6.92
N ASP A 22 -9.23 9.83 6.54
CA ASP A 22 -8.77 8.78 7.43
C ASP A 22 -7.23 8.65 7.44
N ASN A 23 -6.52 9.65 6.90
CA ASN A 23 -5.05 9.65 6.82
C ASN A 23 -4.43 10.35 8.04
N PRO A 24 -3.73 9.63 8.94
CA PRO A 24 -3.13 10.22 10.13
C PRO A 24 -1.99 11.20 9.79
N ALA A 25 -1.23 10.95 8.71
CA ALA A 25 -0.16 11.87 8.31
C ALA A 25 -0.72 13.22 7.84
N ASP A 26 -1.81 13.18 7.07
CA ASP A 26 -2.52 14.40 6.65
C ASP A 26 -3.07 15.16 7.86
N ALA A 27 -3.69 14.43 8.81
CA ALA A 27 -4.20 14.99 10.06
C ALA A 27 -3.14 15.79 10.86
N MET A 28 -1.91 15.26 10.92
CA MET A 28 -0.81 15.87 11.66
C MET A 28 -0.23 17.11 10.95
N THR A 29 -0.39 17.20 9.63
CA THR A 29 0.19 18.30 8.82
C THR A 29 -0.81 19.38 8.46
N LYS A 30 -2.12 19.12 8.58
CA LYS A 30 -3.17 20.09 8.34
C LYS A 30 -3.34 21.06 9.50
N VAL A 31 -3.82 22.26 9.17
CA VAL A 31 -4.15 23.31 10.15
C VAL A 31 -5.35 22.91 11.00
N SER A 32 -6.31 22.17 10.43
CA SER A 32 -7.48 21.64 11.14
C SER A 32 -7.31 20.15 11.44
N PRO A 33 -7.46 19.71 12.70
CA PRO A 33 -7.42 18.29 13.05
C PRO A 33 -8.57 17.54 12.38
N ASN A 34 -8.34 16.27 12.01
CA ASN A 34 -9.40 15.38 11.53
C ASN A 34 -9.82 14.40 12.63
N HIS A 35 -10.95 13.73 12.42
CA HIS A 35 -11.49 12.72 13.34
C HIS A 35 -10.49 11.57 13.61
N THR A 36 -9.57 11.30 12.68
CA THR A 36 -8.51 10.29 12.85
C THR A 36 -7.52 10.70 13.93
N LEU A 37 -7.12 11.97 13.99
CA LEU A 37 -6.22 12.47 15.02
C LEU A 37 -6.89 12.52 16.39
N GLU A 38 -8.15 12.93 16.45
CA GLU A 38 -8.96 12.90 17.68
C GLU A 38 -9.03 11.47 18.25
N THR A 39 -9.46 10.50 17.43
CA THR A 39 -9.53 9.09 17.84
C THR A 39 -8.16 8.54 18.24
N PHE A 40 -7.10 8.95 17.54
CA PHE A 40 -5.74 8.53 17.85
C PHE A 40 -5.27 9.04 19.22
N ILE A 41 -5.57 10.30 19.57
CA ILE A 41 -5.22 10.86 20.88
C ILE A 41 -5.99 10.14 22.00
N ASP A 42 -7.29 9.91 21.80
CA ASP A 42 -8.16 9.37 22.85
C ASP A 42 -7.95 7.88 23.08
N SER A 43 -7.75 7.11 22.01
CA SER A 43 -7.73 5.64 22.07
C SER A 43 -6.38 5.02 21.75
N ASN A 44 -5.40 5.82 21.35
CA ASN A 44 -4.12 5.37 20.79
C ASN A 44 -4.28 4.38 19.62
N LYS A 45 -5.39 4.49 18.89
CA LYS A 45 -5.72 3.65 17.73
C LYS A 45 -6.07 4.54 16.55
N ALA A 46 -5.56 4.16 15.38
CA ALA A 46 -5.91 4.79 14.11
C ALA A 46 -6.74 3.81 13.28
N THR A 47 -7.92 4.25 12.82
CA THR A 47 -8.72 3.50 11.87
C THR A 47 -8.48 4.08 10.49
N ILE A 48 -8.00 3.25 9.57
CA ILE A 48 -7.60 3.68 8.24
C ILE A 48 -8.49 3.01 7.20
N ARG A 49 -9.16 3.81 6.37
CA ARG A 49 -9.94 3.31 5.24
C ARG A 49 -9.08 3.22 4.01
N VAL A 50 -8.95 2.00 3.48
CA VAL A 50 -8.21 1.73 2.24
C VAL A 50 -9.18 1.85 1.07
N GLU A 51 -8.90 2.77 0.14
CA GLU A 51 -9.72 2.99 -1.07
C GLU A 51 -9.30 2.07 -2.22
N GLY A 52 -8.04 1.63 -2.22
CA GLY A 52 -7.51 0.77 -3.25
C GLY A 52 -6.15 0.22 -2.84
N TRP A 53 -5.72 -0.84 -3.52
CA TRP A 53 -4.41 -1.41 -3.30
C TRP A 53 -3.88 -2.07 -4.56
N VAL A 54 -2.56 -2.06 -4.71
CA VAL A 54 -1.84 -2.78 -5.74
C VAL A 54 -0.77 -3.61 -5.05
N LYS A 55 -0.73 -4.89 -5.40
CA LYS A 55 0.28 -5.84 -4.93
C LYS A 55 1.02 -6.43 -6.11
N ARG A 56 2.34 -6.44 -6.02
CA ARG A 56 3.17 -7.01 -7.07
C ARG A 56 3.14 -8.54 -7.01
N GLY A 57 3.05 -9.19 -8.16
CA GLY A 57 3.20 -10.64 -8.28
C GLY A 57 4.64 -11.12 -8.01
N PRO A 58 4.84 -12.43 -7.78
CA PRO A 58 6.18 -12.99 -7.62
C PRO A 58 7.06 -12.68 -8.84
N LYS A 59 8.38 -12.60 -8.63
CA LYS A 59 9.32 -12.57 -9.76
C LYS A 59 9.12 -13.87 -10.53
N ALA A 60 8.83 -13.80 -11.83
CA ALA A 60 8.93 -14.97 -12.68
C ALA A 60 10.36 -15.51 -12.52
N THR A 61 10.50 -16.65 -11.84
CA THR A 61 11.72 -17.43 -11.84
C THR A 61 11.78 -18.07 -13.22
N THR A 62 12.75 -17.64 -14.04
CA THR A 62 12.99 -18.19 -15.37
C THR A 62 13.35 -19.69 -15.35
N ASP A 63 13.47 -20.30 -14.16
CA ASP A 63 13.84 -21.72 -14.00
C ASP A 63 12.67 -22.67 -13.69
N ALA A 64 11.40 -22.23 -13.80
CA ALA A 64 10.29 -23.16 -13.74
C ALA A 64 10.14 -23.89 -15.10
N PRO A 65 10.13 -25.23 -15.15
CA PRO A 65 9.95 -25.95 -16.40
C PRO A 65 8.59 -25.57 -16.98
N LYS A 66 8.59 -25.10 -18.22
CA LYS A 66 7.35 -24.85 -18.98
C LYS A 66 6.63 -26.18 -19.11
N THR A 67 5.56 -26.36 -18.35
CA THR A 67 4.63 -27.48 -18.57
C THR A 67 3.99 -27.28 -19.93
N THR A 68 4.54 -27.94 -20.94
CA THR A 68 3.93 -28.08 -22.26
C THR A 68 2.67 -28.91 -22.11
N THR A 69 1.51 -28.25 -22.02
CA THR A 69 0.23 -28.91 -22.24
C THR A 69 0.11 -29.22 -23.72
N SER A 70 0.49 -30.44 -24.09
CA SER A 70 0.12 -31.06 -25.35
C SER A 70 -1.37 -31.41 -25.29
N VAL A 71 -2.18 -30.80 -26.15
CA VAL A 71 -3.55 -31.24 -26.39
C VAL A 71 -3.50 -32.17 -27.60
N ALA A 72 -3.85 -33.43 -27.37
CA ALA A 72 -4.14 -34.42 -28.42
C ALA A 72 -5.62 -34.36 -28.80
#